data_AF-A0A0Q9N0S8-F1
#
_entry.id   AF-A0A0Q9N0S8-F1
#
_cell.length_a   1.000
_cell.length_b   1.000
_cell.length_c   1.000
_cell.angle_alpha   90.00
_cell.angle_beta   90.00
_cell.angle_gamma   90.00
#
_symmetry.space_group_name_H-M   'P 1'
#
loop_
_entity.id
_entity.type
_entity.pdbx_description
1 polymer ?
#
loop_
_entity_poly.entity_id
_entity_poly.type
_entity_poly.pdbx_seq_one_letter_code
_entity_poly.pdbx_strand_id
1 'polypeptide(L)'
;MVAGWARQWSKASERRHRRRLELYKLKNQAVQAEQASQAQVAALMAAHDAKREADGLRPATPEEMTTAARLAEYRAAVHSFELAFDVAEREAKRIKDSNFTGPERQRLATARKLLNIASDNAATPAERQTAYKRARCELDGLIVLPEATVAALEVKIAGELNPPHAPE
;
A
#
# COMPACT_ATOMS: atom_id res chain seq x y z
N MET A 1 12.47 46.16 -41.73
CA MET A 1 11.81 45.81 -40.45
C MET A 1 10.63 44.85 -40.66
N VAL A 2 10.83 43.65 -41.23
CA VAL A 2 9.71 42.71 -41.53
C VAL A 2 9.92 41.30 -40.92
N ALA A 3 11.13 40.95 -40.49
CA ALA A 3 11.47 39.60 -40.02
C ALA A 3 11.06 39.26 -38.56
N GLY A 4 10.32 40.15 -37.87
CA GLY A 4 9.91 39.97 -36.46
C GLY A 4 8.60 39.18 -36.29
N TRP A 5 7.65 39.39 -37.20
CA TRP A 5 6.28 38.87 -37.06
C TRP A 5 6.17 37.34 -37.25
N ALA A 6 6.96 36.77 -38.17
CA ALA A 6 6.95 35.32 -38.43
C ALA A 6 7.42 34.49 -37.21
N ARG A 7 8.42 34.99 -36.47
CA ARG A 7 8.95 34.32 -35.26
C ARG A 7 8.00 34.39 -34.06
N GLN A 8 7.17 35.44 -33.98
CA GLN A 8 6.26 35.65 -32.87
C GLN A 8 4.97 34.82 -33.02
N TRP A 9 4.53 34.61 -34.27
CA TRP A 9 3.42 33.70 -34.61
C TRP A 9 3.77 32.22 -34.36
N SER A 10 4.98 31.77 -34.72
CA SER A 10 5.41 30.38 -34.45
C SER A 10 5.49 30.10 -32.95
N LYS A 11 5.99 31.06 -32.16
CA LYS A 11 5.98 30.98 -30.68
C LYS A 11 4.57 30.94 -30.11
N ALA A 12 3.59 31.62 -30.73
CA ALA A 12 2.20 31.58 -30.28
C ALA A 12 1.49 30.25 -30.62
N SER A 13 1.75 29.65 -31.79
CA SER A 13 1.25 28.31 -32.12
C SER A 13 1.89 27.21 -31.28
N GLU A 14 3.19 27.30 -30.97
CA GLU A 14 3.86 26.37 -30.05
C GLU A 14 3.27 26.39 -28.64
N ARG A 15 2.98 27.59 -28.09
CA ARG A 15 2.32 27.69 -26.77
C ARG A 15 0.93 27.05 -26.78
N ARG A 16 0.16 27.24 -27.84
CA ARG A 16 -1.16 26.59 -28.00
C ARG A 16 -1.03 25.08 -28.13
N HIS A 17 -0.06 24.60 -28.90
CA HIS A 17 0.21 23.18 -29.05
C HIS A 17 0.65 22.54 -27.73
N ARG A 18 1.57 23.17 -26.99
CA ARG A 18 2.01 22.72 -25.65
C ARG A 18 0.85 22.65 -24.67
N ARG A 19 0.02 23.70 -24.58
CA ARG A 19 -1.20 23.69 -23.73
C ARG A 19 -2.16 22.57 -24.13
N ARG A 20 -2.32 22.31 -25.43
CA ARG A 20 -3.19 21.22 -25.91
C ARG A 20 -2.63 19.86 -25.51
N LEU A 21 -1.33 19.64 -25.67
CA LEU A 21 -0.66 18.41 -25.24
C LEU A 21 -0.74 18.22 -23.72
N GLU A 22 -0.55 19.27 -22.93
CA GLU A 22 -0.71 19.24 -21.47
C GLU A 22 -2.15 18.88 -21.09
N LEU A 23 -3.16 19.49 -21.73
CA LEU A 23 -4.55 19.14 -21.51
C LEU A 23 -4.85 17.68 -21.87
N TYR A 24 -4.29 17.16 -22.96
CA TYR A 24 -4.44 15.75 -23.31
C TYR A 24 -3.76 14.83 -22.30
N LYS A 25 -2.57 15.18 -21.82
CA LYS A 25 -1.88 14.43 -20.75
C LYS A 25 -2.70 14.40 -19.47
N LEU A 26 -3.24 15.55 -19.04
CA LEU A 26 -4.07 15.65 -17.85
C LEU A 26 -5.37 14.85 -17.98
N LYS A 27 -6.04 14.92 -19.14
CA LYS A 27 -7.24 14.11 -19.41
C LYS A 27 -6.93 12.61 -19.40
N ASN A 28 -5.83 12.21 -20.02
CA ASN A 28 -5.42 10.81 -20.02
C ASN A 28 -5.09 10.36 -18.60
N GLN A 29 -4.39 11.17 -17.81
CA GLN A 29 -4.12 10.88 -16.39
C GLN A 29 -5.40 10.72 -15.58
N ALA A 30 -6.40 11.57 -15.79
CA ALA A 30 -7.69 11.47 -15.11
C ALA A 30 -8.45 10.19 -15.48
N VAL A 31 -8.49 9.84 -16.77
CA VAL A 31 -9.09 8.57 -17.23
C VAL A 31 -8.36 7.37 -16.65
N GLN A 32 -7.03 7.41 -16.57
CA GLN A 32 -6.24 6.34 -15.96
C GLN A 32 -6.51 6.21 -14.46
N ALA A 33 -6.68 7.33 -13.74
CA ALA A 33 -7.03 7.33 -12.32
C ALA A 33 -8.44 6.76 -12.08
N GLU A 34 -9.41 7.09 -12.93
CA GLU A 34 -10.77 6.54 -12.87
C GLU A 34 -10.81 5.04 -13.19
N GLN A 35 -10.06 4.59 -14.21
CA GLN A 35 -9.93 3.17 -14.52
C GLN A 35 -9.26 2.42 -13.36
N ALA A 36 -8.25 3.00 -12.71
CA ALA A 36 -7.60 2.41 -11.55
C ALA A 36 -8.55 2.29 -10.34
N SER A 37 -9.42 3.28 -10.09
CA SER A 37 -10.42 3.19 -9.02
C SER A 37 -11.52 2.18 -9.33
N GLN A 38 -11.95 2.09 -10.59
CA GLN A 38 -12.91 1.07 -11.03
C GLN A 38 -12.33 -0.35 -10.90
N ALA A 39 -11.07 -0.56 -11.30
CA ALA A 39 -10.39 -1.84 -11.15
C ALA A 39 -10.26 -2.26 -9.67
N GLN A 40 -10.01 -1.30 -8.78
CA GLN A 40 -9.98 -1.54 -7.34
C GLN A 40 -11.32 -2.03 -6.80
N VAL A 41 -12.39 -1.29 -7.11
CA VAL A 41 -13.74 -1.61 -6.65
C VAL A 41 -14.16 -2.98 -7.19
N ALA A 42 -13.86 -3.26 -8.46
CA ALA A 42 -14.13 -4.55 -9.08
C ALA A 42 -13.37 -5.70 -8.39
N ALA A 43 -12.07 -5.55 -8.12
CA ALA A 43 -11.28 -6.58 -7.45
C ALA A 43 -11.78 -6.86 -6.01
N LEU A 44 -12.12 -5.80 -5.27
CA LEU A 44 -12.66 -5.93 -3.90
C LEU A 44 -14.04 -6.61 -3.90
N MET A 45 -14.93 -6.21 -4.82
CA MET A 45 -16.25 -6.82 -4.95
C MET A 45 -16.12 -8.31 -5.33
N ALA A 46 -15.25 -8.66 -6.27
CA ALA A 46 -15.02 -10.05 -6.66
C ALA A 46 -14.51 -10.90 -5.48
N ALA A 47 -13.56 -10.38 -4.68
CA ALA A 47 -13.08 -11.07 -3.49
C ALA A 47 -14.19 -11.25 -2.44
N HIS A 48 -15.02 -10.23 -2.24
CA HIS A 48 -16.14 -10.29 -1.32
C HIS A 48 -17.21 -11.31 -1.77
N ASP A 49 -17.55 -11.32 -3.05
CA ASP A 49 -18.57 -12.22 -3.59
C ASP A 49 -18.10 -13.68 -3.55
N ALA A 50 -16.85 -13.94 -3.92
CA ALA A 50 -16.23 -15.26 -3.80
C ALA A 50 -16.14 -15.73 -2.33
N LYS A 51 -15.86 -14.80 -1.40
CA LYS A 51 -15.91 -15.11 0.03
C LYS A 51 -17.30 -15.54 0.47
N ARG A 52 -18.35 -14.82 0.06
CA ARG A 52 -19.73 -15.15 0.41
C ARG A 52 -20.14 -16.52 -0.11
N GLU A 53 -19.69 -16.88 -1.31
CA GLU A 53 -19.92 -18.20 -1.89
C GLU A 53 -19.21 -19.29 -1.07
N ALA A 54 -17.92 -19.11 -0.77
CA ALA A 54 -17.16 -20.05 0.06
C ALA A 54 -17.75 -20.21 1.47
N ASP A 55 -18.12 -19.08 2.10
CA ASP A 55 -18.76 -19.06 3.42
C ASP A 55 -20.14 -19.76 3.40
N GLY A 56 -20.89 -19.65 2.30
CA GLY A 56 -22.18 -20.33 2.14
C GLY A 56 -22.06 -21.85 1.99
N LEU A 57 -20.94 -22.34 1.46
CA LEU A 57 -20.66 -23.77 1.28
C LEU A 57 -19.91 -24.38 2.48
N ARG A 58 -19.39 -23.54 3.37
CA ARG A 58 -18.63 -23.97 4.54
C ARG A 58 -19.52 -24.80 5.49
N PRO A 59 -19.13 -26.03 5.83
CA PRO A 59 -19.85 -26.82 6.82
C PRO A 59 -19.61 -26.28 8.23
N ALA A 60 -20.58 -26.44 9.12
CA ALA A 60 -20.42 -26.06 10.52
C ALA A 60 -19.50 -27.02 11.27
N THR A 61 -19.53 -28.30 10.91
CA THR A 61 -18.59 -29.32 11.40
C THR A 61 -18.05 -30.20 10.26
N PRO A 62 -16.86 -30.80 10.42
CA PRO A 62 -16.27 -31.64 9.37
C PRO A 62 -17.17 -32.82 8.93
N GLU A 63 -18.01 -33.34 9.82
CA GLU A 63 -18.88 -34.48 9.59
C GLU A 63 -20.04 -34.18 8.62
N GLU A 64 -20.41 -32.90 8.46
CA GLU A 64 -21.44 -32.47 7.50
C GLU A 64 -20.99 -32.61 6.04
N MET A 65 -19.69 -32.80 5.81
CA MET A 65 -19.10 -32.98 4.49
C MET A 65 -19.23 -34.43 4.02
N THR A 66 -20.47 -34.90 3.85
CA THR A 66 -20.80 -36.32 3.67
C THR A 66 -20.54 -36.86 2.26
N THR A 67 -20.34 -36.00 1.26
CA THR A 67 -20.14 -36.41 -0.14
C THR A 67 -18.88 -35.80 -0.74
N ALA A 68 -18.22 -36.57 -1.62
CA ALA A 68 -17.05 -36.10 -2.36
C ALA A 68 -17.38 -34.90 -3.26
N ALA A 69 -18.60 -34.85 -3.82
CA ALA A 69 -19.08 -33.74 -4.64
C ALA A 69 -19.16 -32.43 -3.85
N ARG A 70 -19.80 -32.45 -2.67
CA ARG A 70 -19.90 -31.27 -1.80
C ARG A 70 -18.53 -30.77 -1.33
N LEU A 71 -17.62 -31.70 -1.01
CA LEU A 71 -16.24 -31.37 -0.66
C LEU A 71 -15.50 -30.72 -1.84
N ALA A 72 -15.72 -31.21 -3.07
CA ALA A 72 -15.12 -30.62 -4.27
C ALA A 72 -15.66 -29.20 -4.55
N GLU A 73 -16.97 -28.99 -4.41
CA GLU A 73 -17.62 -27.67 -4.54
C GLU A 73 -17.06 -26.66 -3.53
N TYR A 74 -16.98 -27.04 -2.24
CA TYR A 74 -16.41 -26.18 -1.22
C TYR A 74 -14.95 -25.84 -1.50
N ARG A 75 -14.12 -26.82 -1.89
CA ARG A 75 -12.70 -26.56 -2.25
C ARG A 75 -12.59 -25.61 -3.44
N ALA A 76 -13.42 -25.78 -4.46
CA ALA A 76 -13.42 -24.91 -5.64
C ALA A 76 -13.80 -23.47 -5.27
N ALA A 77 -14.80 -23.29 -4.40
CA ALA A 77 -15.20 -21.97 -3.91
C ALA A 77 -14.11 -21.32 -3.06
N VAL A 78 -13.47 -22.07 -2.15
CA VAL A 78 -12.34 -21.57 -1.34
C VAL A 78 -11.18 -21.15 -2.23
N HIS A 79 -10.83 -21.94 -3.23
CA HIS A 79 -9.76 -21.61 -4.17
C HIS A 79 -10.10 -20.37 -5.02
N SER A 80 -11.37 -20.23 -5.44
CA SER A 80 -11.83 -19.06 -6.17
C SER A 80 -11.77 -17.80 -5.30
N PHE A 81 -12.12 -17.91 -4.02
CA PHE A 81 -11.93 -16.84 -3.04
C PHE A 81 -10.46 -16.47 -2.85
N GLU A 82 -9.58 -17.44 -2.68
CA GLU A 82 -8.14 -17.21 -2.54
C GLU A 82 -7.56 -16.42 -3.71
N LEU A 83 -7.88 -16.83 -4.94
CA LEU A 83 -7.44 -16.12 -6.15
C LEU A 83 -7.98 -14.69 -6.23
N ALA A 84 -9.27 -14.50 -5.94
CA ALA A 84 -9.89 -13.18 -5.97
C ALA A 84 -9.32 -12.25 -4.87
N PHE A 85 -9.06 -12.81 -3.67
CA PHE A 85 -8.46 -12.11 -2.56
C PHE A 85 -7.02 -11.66 -2.88
N ASP A 86 -6.23 -12.52 -3.50
CA ASP A 86 -4.87 -12.20 -3.98
C ASP A 86 -4.85 -11.03 -4.95
N VAL A 87 -5.79 -11.00 -5.90
CA VAL A 87 -5.92 -9.89 -6.86
C VAL A 87 -6.31 -8.61 -6.13
N ALA A 88 -7.28 -8.67 -5.23
CA ALA A 88 -7.71 -7.52 -4.43
C ALA A 88 -6.57 -6.97 -3.55
N GLU A 89 -5.78 -7.83 -2.92
CA GLU A 89 -4.62 -7.41 -2.14
C GLU A 89 -3.55 -6.73 -2.99
N ARG A 90 -3.26 -7.26 -4.17
CA ARG A 90 -2.28 -6.66 -5.09
C ARG A 90 -2.73 -5.28 -5.54
N GLU A 91 -4.01 -5.11 -5.88
CA GLU A 91 -4.56 -3.81 -6.25
C GLU A 91 -4.54 -2.82 -5.07
N ALA A 92 -4.86 -3.28 -3.85
CA ALA A 92 -4.75 -2.45 -2.65
C ALA A 92 -3.31 -2.01 -2.38
N LYS A 93 -2.33 -2.92 -2.52
CA LYS A 93 -0.89 -2.63 -2.39
C LYS A 93 -0.42 -1.66 -3.49
N ARG A 94 -0.83 -1.87 -4.74
CA ARG A 94 -0.51 -0.99 -5.89
C ARG A 94 -1.01 0.42 -5.65
N ILE A 95 -2.21 0.59 -5.12
CA ILE A 95 -2.79 1.92 -4.85
C ILE A 95 -2.04 2.61 -3.73
N LYS A 96 -1.80 1.90 -2.63
CA LYS A 96 -0.96 2.38 -1.54
C LYS A 96 0.38 2.88 -2.08
N ASP A 97 1.02 2.14 -2.98
CA ASP A 97 2.32 2.54 -3.55
C ASP A 97 2.19 3.69 -4.58
N SER A 98 1.07 3.78 -5.29
CA SER A 98 0.80 4.85 -6.27
C SER A 98 0.52 6.21 -5.63
N ASN A 99 0.06 6.23 -4.38
CA ASN A 99 -0.15 7.46 -3.61
C ASN A 99 1.16 8.13 -3.17
N PHE A 100 2.30 7.45 -3.30
CA PHE A 100 3.61 8.00 -2.95
C PHE A 100 4.42 8.29 -4.21
N THR A 101 5.10 9.43 -4.23
CA THR A 101 6.08 9.77 -5.27
C THR A 101 7.36 8.92 -5.13
N GLY A 102 8.22 8.90 -6.16
CA GLY A 102 9.49 8.16 -6.11
C GLY A 102 10.35 8.46 -4.88
N PRO A 103 10.62 9.75 -4.56
CA PRO A 103 11.34 10.14 -3.35
C PRO A 103 10.63 9.68 -2.05
N GLU A 104 9.31 9.78 -1.98
CA GLU A 104 8.53 9.35 -0.81
C GLU A 104 8.60 7.83 -0.60
N ARG A 105 8.53 7.05 -1.68
CA ARG A 105 8.75 5.59 -1.61
C ARG A 105 10.13 5.23 -1.11
N GLN A 106 11.16 5.98 -1.51
CA GLN A 106 12.53 5.76 -1.02
C GLN A 106 12.63 6.06 0.49
N ARG A 107 12.02 7.16 0.95
CA ARG A 107 11.94 7.49 2.39
C ARG A 107 11.22 6.39 3.18
N LEU A 108 10.09 5.89 2.69
CA LEU A 108 9.37 4.77 3.30
C LEU A 108 10.22 3.48 3.37
N ALA A 109 10.95 3.17 2.30
CA ALA A 109 11.84 2.02 2.27
C ALA A 109 13.00 2.15 3.28
N THR A 110 13.58 3.34 3.41
CA THR A 110 14.60 3.66 4.42
C THR A 110 14.03 3.54 5.83
N ALA A 111 12.86 4.12 6.09
CA ALA A 111 12.17 4.02 7.37
C ALA A 111 11.90 2.58 7.79
N ARG A 112 11.45 1.73 6.86
CA ARG A 112 11.22 0.29 7.11
C ARG A 112 12.50 -0.41 7.58
N LYS A 113 13.62 -0.17 6.92
CA LYS A 113 14.92 -0.74 7.29
C LYS A 113 15.34 -0.28 8.69
N LEU A 114 15.18 1.00 9.00
CA LEU A 114 15.51 1.57 10.31
C LEU A 114 14.62 1.02 11.42
N LEU A 115 13.32 0.81 11.17
CA LEU A 115 12.42 0.17 12.14
C LEU A 115 12.81 -1.28 12.42
N ASN A 116 13.24 -2.04 11.40
CA ASN A 116 13.72 -3.40 11.61
C ASN A 116 14.95 -3.42 12.53
N ILE A 117 15.91 -2.51 12.32
CA ILE A 117 17.09 -2.35 13.20
C ILE A 117 16.67 -1.92 14.60
N ALA A 118 15.71 -1.00 14.72
CA ALA A 118 15.20 -0.54 16.01
C ALA A 118 14.53 -1.66 16.83
N SER A 119 13.95 -2.66 16.16
CA SER A 119 13.35 -3.84 16.78
C SER A 119 14.29 -5.05 16.90
N ASP A 120 15.55 -4.93 16.47
CA ASP A 120 16.51 -6.04 16.49
C ASP A 120 17.25 -6.10 17.83
N ASN A 121 16.98 -7.14 18.61
CA ASN A 121 17.60 -7.37 19.92
C ASN A 121 19.11 -7.67 19.86
N ALA A 122 19.66 -7.98 18.68
CA ALA A 122 21.11 -8.12 18.48
C ALA A 122 21.85 -6.78 18.38
N ALA A 123 21.12 -5.66 18.12
CA ALA A 123 21.69 -4.32 18.08
C ALA A 123 21.79 -3.70 19.48
N THR A 124 22.76 -2.81 19.68
CA THR A 124 22.92 -2.13 20.98
C THR A 124 21.74 -1.19 21.26
N PRO A 125 21.39 -0.94 22.54
CA PRO A 125 20.31 -0.01 22.89
C PRO A 125 20.41 1.38 22.25
N ALA A 126 21.63 1.91 22.12
CA ALA A 126 21.89 3.21 21.50
C ALA A 126 21.64 3.20 19.97
N GLU A 127 22.01 2.12 19.29
CA GLU A 127 21.74 1.93 17.86
C GLU A 127 20.25 1.81 17.59
N ARG A 128 19.52 1.05 18.43
CA ARG A 128 18.06 0.90 18.32
C ARG A 128 17.34 2.23 18.48
N GLN A 129 17.71 3.02 19.50
CA GLN A 129 17.14 4.34 19.73
C GLN A 129 17.44 5.31 18.58
N THR A 130 18.67 5.29 18.05
CA THR A 130 19.07 6.13 16.93
C THR A 130 18.31 5.75 15.65
N ALA A 131 18.14 4.45 15.40
CA ALA A 131 17.37 3.94 14.27
C ALA A 131 15.88 4.31 14.39
N TYR A 132 15.28 4.21 15.58
CA TYR A 132 13.90 4.63 15.83
C TYR A 132 13.68 6.12 15.58
N LYS A 133 14.56 6.98 16.11
CA LYS A 133 14.48 8.45 15.90
C LYS A 133 14.58 8.79 14.42
N ARG A 134 15.54 8.20 13.69
CA ARG A 134 15.69 8.40 12.24
C ARG A 134 14.47 7.88 11.46
N ALA A 135 13.92 6.72 11.85
CA ALA A 135 12.72 6.19 11.22
C ALA A 135 11.52 7.15 11.37
N ARG A 136 11.33 7.76 12.56
CA ARG A 136 10.29 8.79 12.75
C ARG A 136 10.49 9.98 11.82
N CYS A 137 11.71 10.49 11.67
CA CYS A 137 11.99 11.60 10.74
C CYS A 137 11.71 11.22 9.28
N GLU A 138 12.06 10.01 8.86
CA GLU A 138 11.78 9.54 7.51
C GLU A 138 10.28 9.41 7.23
N LEU A 139 9.48 9.01 8.23
CA LEU A 139 8.03 8.86 8.14
C LEU A 139 7.26 10.18 8.31
N ASP A 140 7.92 11.22 8.81
CA ASP A 140 7.30 12.52 9.07
C ASP A 140 6.74 13.15 7.79
N GLY A 141 5.48 13.58 7.86
CA GLY A 141 4.71 14.10 6.71
C GLY A 141 4.32 13.07 5.64
N LEU A 142 4.73 11.79 5.76
CA LEU A 142 4.35 10.72 4.81
C LEU A 142 3.19 9.88 5.30
N ILE A 143 3.19 9.56 6.59
CA ILE A 143 2.12 8.79 7.23
C ILE A 143 1.80 9.39 8.60
N VAL A 144 0.51 9.63 8.85
CA VAL A 144 0.03 9.93 10.21
C VAL A 144 -0.14 8.60 10.91
N LEU A 145 0.78 8.27 11.83
CA LEU A 145 0.63 7.10 12.69
C LEU A 145 -0.44 7.41 13.76
N PRO A 146 -1.48 6.57 13.92
CA PRO A 146 -2.40 6.70 15.04
C PRO A 146 -1.63 6.65 16.36
N GLU A 147 -1.99 7.50 17.31
CA GLU A 147 -1.27 7.64 18.59
C GLU A 147 -1.18 6.31 19.35
N ALA A 148 -2.22 5.46 19.26
CA ALA A 148 -2.22 4.11 19.81
C ALA A 148 -1.14 3.20 19.20
N THR A 149 -0.84 3.33 17.91
CA THR A 149 0.22 2.55 17.23
C THR A 149 1.61 3.02 17.68
N VAL A 150 1.79 4.34 17.87
CA VAL A 150 3.03 4.91 18.40
C VAL A 150 3.27 4.41 19.83
N ALA A 151 2.25 4.47 20.69
CA ALA A 151 2.33 3.99 22.07
C ALA A 151 2.67 2.49 22.15
N ALA A 152 2.06 1.65 21.30
CA ALA A 152 2.36 0.22 21.26
C ALA A 152 3.81 -0.08 20.83
N LEU A 153 4.34 0.68 19.85
CA LEU A 153 5.74 0.56 19.44
C LEU A 153 6.69 1.03 20.53
N GLU A 154 6.37 2.13 21.21
CA GLU A 154 7.18 2.66 22.32
C GLU A 154 7.19 1.72 23.52
N VAL A 155 6.06 1.10 23.89
CA VAL A 155 6.00 0.07 24.94
C VAL A 155 6.84 -1.15 24.56
N LYS A 156 6.77 -1.62 23.31
CA LYS A 156 7.56 -2.76 22.85
C LYS A 156 9.06 -2.46 22.91
N ILE A 157 9.47 -1.30 22.38
CA ILE A 157 10.88 -0.88 22.37
C ILE A 157 11.38 -0.62 23.81
N ALA A 158 10.58 0.02 24.66
CA ALA A 158 10.92 0.30 26.05
C ALA A 158 10.98 -0.97 26.92
N GLY A 159 10.11 -1.94 26.68
CA GLY A 159 10.14 -3.25 27.33
C GLY A 159 11.43 -4.04 27.04
N GLU A 160 12.04 -3.84 25.87
CA GLU A 160 13.32 -4.45 25.49
C GLU A 160 14.55 -3.61 25.91
N LEU A 161 14.35 -2.43 26.51
CA LEU A 161 15.41 -1.53 26.98
C LEU A 161 15.69 -1.61 28.48
N ASN A 162 14.87 -2.32 29.26
CA ASN A 162 15.06 -2.50 30.69
C ASN A 162 15.30 -3.99 30.99
N PRO A 163 16.56 -4.47 31.12
CA PRO A 163 16.76 -5.78 31.72
C PRO A 163 16.23 -5.74 33.16
N PRO A 164 15.55 -6.79 33.65
CA PRO A 164 15.18 -6.85 35.06
C PRO A 164 16.45 -6.76 35.90
N HIS A 165 16.52 -5.73 36.75
CA HIS A 165 17.48 -5.72 37.85
C HIS A 165 17.23 -6.96 38.70
N ALA A 166 18.19 -7.88 38.74
CA ALA A 166 18.18 -8.97 39.71
C ALA A 166 18.39 -8.37 41.11
N PRO A 167 17.53 -8.68 42.10
CA PRO A 167 17.81 -8.34 43.49
C PRO A 167 18.93 -9.26 44.03
N GLU A 168 19.89 -8.68 44.73
CA GLU A 168 20.87 -9.38 45.58
C GLU A 168 20.21 -10.02 46.80
#